data_AF-A0A7C8CM60-F1
#
_entry.id   AF-A0A7C8CM60-F1
#
_cell.length_a   1.000
_cell.length_b   1.000
_cell.length_c   1.000
_cell.angle_alpha   90.00
_cell.angle_beta   90.00
_cell.angle_gamma   90.00
#
_symmetry.space_group_name_H-M   'P 1'
#
loop_
_entity.id
_entity.type
_entity.pdbx_description
1 polymer ?
#
loop_
_entity_poly.entity_id
_entity_poly.type
_entity_poly.pdbx_seq_one_letter_code
_entity_poly.pdbx_strand_id
1 'polypeptide(L)'
;MACPVEIVIAEPRIRPHGLTVGTLMLLVSCLWTAASHAQTGPTLNDLVAQWGAGSFRAPLMCDLDGELTRGVRRVLVQSRLLPGRDPVNTVEFVDIQPGTATRCMDATGESVPNIVGKLELRRPGHRHPETARRDFKRALKQDRGFTYQISEGVLSLQEVASPSSKARLVDFRGGSLTLSLIFPATDPARELADFSSDRKLLLTAESSQGDRIILPLFDPAFVSR
;
A
#
# COMPACT_ATOMS: atom_id res chain seq x y z
N MET A 1 32.67 68.57 -31.17
CA MET A 1 32.75 70.01 -30.83
C MET A 1 32.37 70.17 -29.37
N ALA A 2 33.04 71.11 -28.70
CA ALA A 2 33.22 71.22 -27.25
C ALA A 2 31.97 71.64 -26.44
N CYS A 3 32.01 71.28 -25.14
CA CYS A 3 31.43 71.81 -23.87
C CYS A 3 30.20 72.74 -23.88
N PRO A 4 29.28 72.62 -22.90
CA PRO A 4 29.44 73.25 -21.56
C PRO A 4 28.94 72.33 -20.39
N VAL A 5 29.57 72.25 -19.21
CA VAL A 5 29.65 73.19 -18.07
C VAL A 5 28.31 73.77 -17.64
N GLU A 6 27.70 73.23 -16.58
CA GLU A 6 27.12 74.03 -15.49
C GLU A 6 26.88 73.15 -14.25
N ILE A 7 27.72 73.34 -13.22
CA ILE A 7 27.52 72.77 -11.88
C ILE A 7 27.02 73.94 -11.03
N VAL A 8 25.76 73.87 -10.61
CA VAL A 8 25.14 74.85 -9.72
C VAL A 8 25.09 74.31 -8.31
N ILE A 9 25.50 75.20 -7.41
CA ILE A 9 25.76 75.12 -5.98
C ILE A 9 24.46 75.01 -5.17
N ALA A 10 24.46 74.18 -4.11
CA ALA A 10 23.64 74.44 -2.91
C ALA A 10 24.21 73.71 -1.68
N GLU A 11 25.06 74.39 -0.91
CA GLU A 11 25.01 74.32 0.57
C GLU A 11 23.77 75.13 1.02
N PRO A 12 23.15 74.97 2.22
CA PRO A 12 23.77 74.57 3.49
C PRO A 12 22.87 73.78 4.48
N ARG A 13 23.50 73.25 5.54
CA ARG A 13 23.20 73.54 6.97
C ARG A 13 23.55 72.36 7.85
N ILE A 14 24.70 72.52 8.49
CA ILE A 14 25.10 71.85 9.73
C ILE A 14 24.07 72.17 10.83
N ARG A 15 23.53 71.13 11.47
CA ARG A 15 23.15 71.18 12.90
C ARG A 15 23.71 69.94 13.59
N PRO A 16 24.59 70.10 14.60
CA PRO A 16 25.18 68.99 15.32
C PRO A 16 24.56 68.89 16.71
N HIS A 17 23.71 67.89 16.96
CA HIS A 17 23.41 67.40 18.31
C HIS A 17 23.02 65.93 18.11
N GLY A 18 23.89 64.97 18.42
CA GLY A 18 24.30 64.68 19.79
C GLY A 18 23.36 63.63 20.36
N LEU A 19 23.47 62.39 19.86
CA LEU A 19 22.96 61.19 20.52
C LEU A 19 23.72 59.98 20.00
N THR A 20 24.84 59.77 20.66
CA THR A 20 25.54 58.51 20.81
C THR A 20 24.57 57.42 21.27
N VAL A 21 24.15 56.54 20.36
CA VAL A 21 23.77 55.16 20.69
C VAL A 21 24.45 54.29 19.65
N GLY A 22 25.38 53.48 20.14
CA GLY A 22 26.41 52.84 19.35
C GLY A 22 25.84 51.92 18.27
N THR A 23 26.36 52.14 17.08
CA THR A 23 26.59 51.14 16.05
C THR A 23 27.41 50.00 16.66
N LEU A 24 26.74 49.01 17.26
CA LEU A 24 27.32 47.71 17.56
C LEU A 24 26.55 46.66 16.75
N MET A 25 27.15 46.25 15.63
CA MET A 25 26.98 44.96 14.95
C MET A 25 25.57 44.36 14.94
N LEU A 26 24.76 44.46 13.87
CA LEU A 26 25.05 43.91 12.54
C LEU A 26 25.66 42.50 12.60
N LEU A 27 25.12 41.60 13.44
CA LEU A 27 25.42 40.16 13.47
C LEU A 27 24.46 39.36 14.38
N VAL A 28 23.14 39.59 14.30
CA VAL A 28 22.16 38.57 14.72
C VAL A 28 21.43 38.08 13.47
N SER A 29 22.25 37.75 12.47
CA SER A 29 21.89 36.94 11.33
C SER A 29 21.44 35.58 11.85
N CYS A 30 20.17 35.26 11.62
CA CYS A 30 19.76 33.90 11.27
C CYS A 30 20.26 32.76 12.18
N LEU A 31 20.19 32.91 13.51
CA LEU A 31 20.01 31.75 14.39
C LEU A 31 18.54 31.30 14.37
N TRP A 32 17.95 31.25 13.18
CA TRP A 32 17.05 30.17 12.85
C TRP A 32 17.97 28.97 12.69
N THR A 33 18.40 28.40 13.82
CA THR A 33 18.61 26.96 13.86
C THR A 33 17.27 26.38 13.45
N ALA A 34 17.09 26.23 12.13
CA ALA A 34 16.23 25.20 11.60
C ALA A 34 16.80 23.94 12.25
N ALA A 35 16.21 23.57 13.39
CA ALA A 35 16.25 22.22 13.86
C ALA A 35 15.72 21.46 12.65
N SER A 36 16.65 20.97 11.84
CA SER A 36 16.45 19.92 10.89
C SER A 36 15.98 18.77 11.75
N HIS A 37 14.67 18.79 12.05
CA HIS A 37 13.94 17.62 12.43
C HIS A 37 14.25 16.69 11.27
N ALA A 38 15.22 15.80 11.50
CA ALA A 38 15.57 14.75 10.58
C ALA A 38 14.29 13.94 10.47
N GLN A 39 13.45 14.32 9.50
CA GLN A 39 12.20 13.65 9.22
C GLN A 39 12.63 12.23 8.88
N THR A 40 12.44 11.35 9.86
CA THR A 40 12.86 9.97 9.73
C THR A 40 12.06 9.44 8.56
N GLY A 41 12.77 9.09 7.48
CA GLY A 41 12.13 8.63 6.25
C GLY A 41 11.23 7.41 6.50
N PRO A 42 10.37 7.05 5.54
CA PRO A 42 9.48 5.90 5.71
C PRO A 42 10.28 4.65 6.04
N THR A 43 9.80 3.89 7.02
CA THR A 43 10.40 2.61 7.38
C THR A 43 10.15 1.59 6.27
N LEU A 44 10.87 0.46 6.31
CA LEU A 44 10.61 -0.64 5.38
C LEU A 44 9.15 -1.12 5.49
N ASN A 45 8.62 -1.23 6.72
CA ASN A 45 7.25 -1.67 6.93
C ASN A 45 6.23 -0.68 6.36
N ASP A 46 6.51 0.64 6.41
CA ASP A 46 5.66 1.65 5.77
C ASP A 46 5.62 1.49 4.25
N LEU A 47 6.79 1.30 3.63
CA LEU A 47 6.90 1.07 2.18
C LEU A 47 6.17 -0.20 1.74
N VAL A 48 6.32 -1.28 2.51
CA VAL A 48 5.65 -2.56 2.26
C VAL A 48 4.13 -2.44 2.42
N ALA A 49 3.68 -1.79 3.49
CA ALA A 49 2.26 -1.56 3.76
C ALA A 49 1.60 -0.73 2.66
N GLN A 50 2.28 0.32 2.19
CA GLN A 50 1.80 1.13 1.06
C GLN A 50 1.81 0.35 -0.25
N TRP A 51 2.88 -0.42 -0.51
CA TRP A 51 2.96 -1.27 -1.70
C TRP A 51 1.89 -2.35 -1.73
N GLY A 52 1.51 -2.93 -0.59
CA GLY A 52 0.51 -3.99 -0.49
C GLY A 52 -0.93 -3.48 -0.58
N ALA A 53 -1.19 -2.22 -0.20
CA ALA A 53 -2.53 -1.64 -0.19
C ALA A 53 -3.17 -1.57 -1.58
N GLY A 54 -4.50 -1.68 -1.64
CA GLY A 54 -5.29 -1.57 -2.86
C GLY A 54 -6.63 -2.30 -2.80
N SER A 55 -7.43 -2.17 -3.86
CA SER A 55 -8.69 -2.90 -4.05
C SER A 55 -8.52 -3.90 -5.19
N PHE A 56 -8.24 -5.15 -4.86
CA PHE A 56 -7.99 -6.20 -5.84
C PHE A 56 -9.25 -6.98 -6.21
N ARG A 57 -9.12 -7.72 -7.30
CA ARG A 57 -10.10 -8.68 -7.79
C ARG A 57 -9.40 -10.01 -8.08
N ALA A 58 -10.03 -11.11 -7.68
CA ALA A 58 -9.66 -12.46 -8.09
C ALA A 58 -10.75 -12.98 -9.03
N PRO A 59 -10.46 -13.29 -10.30
CA PRO A 59 -11.46 -13.77 -11.24
C PRO A 59 -11.89 -15.20 -10.91
N LEU A 60 -13.13 -15.55 -11.25
CA LEU A 60 -13.72 -16.88 -11.07
C LEU A 60 -14.68 -17.16 -12.24
N MET A 61 -15.03 -18.42 -12.46
CA MET A 61 -16.15 -18.82 -13.32
C MET A 61 -17.33 -19.21 -12.43
N CYS A 62 -18.46 -18.53 -12.58
CA CYS A 62 -19.64 -18.75 -11.74
C CYS A 62 -20.82 -19.22 -12.59
N ASP A 63 -21.51 -20.25 -12.11
CA ASP A 63 -22.79 -20.71 -12.64
C ASP A 63 -23.90 -19.78 -12.13
N LEU A 64 -24.60 -19.15 -13.06
CA LEU A 64 -25.77 -18.33 -12.82
C LEU A 64 -26.90 -18.83 -13.73
N ASP A 65 -27.96 -19.37 -13.14
CA ASP A 65 -29.13 -19.89 -13.86
C ASP A 65 -28.77 -20.92 -14.95
N GLY A 66 -27.70 -21.71 -14.75
CA GLY A 66 -27.23 -22.72 -15.70
C GLY A 66 -26.26 -22.18 -16.76
N GLU A 67 -25.93 -20.89 -16.74
CA GLU A 67 -24.94 -20.27 -17.62
C GLU A 67 -23.63 -19.99 -16.86
N LEU A 68 -22.50 -20.41 -17.44
CA LEU A 68 -21.19 -20.08 -16.90
C LEU A 68 -20.81 -18.65 -17.29
N THR A 69 -20.77 -17.78 -16.30
CA THR A 69 -20.42 -16.37 -16.42
C THR A 69 -19.15 -16.05 -15.65
N ARG A 70 -18.48 -14.95 -16.01
CA ARG A 70 -17.27 -14.50 -15.31
C ARG A 70 -17.67 -13.78 -14.02
N GLY A 71 -17.27 -14.34 -12.89
CA GLY A 71 -17.42 -13.74 -11.57
C GLY A 71 -16.12 -13.14 -11.05
N VAL A 72 -16.21 -12.41 -9.93
CA VAL A 72 -15.04 -11.85 -9.23
C VAL A 72 -15.21 -11.94 -7.72
N ARG A 73 -14.13 -12.29 -7.03
CA ARG A 73 -13.98 -12.07 -5.58
C ARG A 73 -13.24 -10.77 -5.34
N ARG A 74 -13.76 -9.92 -4.47
CA ARG A 74 -13.10 -8.66 -4.12
C ARG A 74 -12.24 -8.84 -2.87
N VAL A 75 -11.00 -8.37 -2.95
CA VAL A 75 -10.06 -8.38 -1.81
C VAL A 75 -9.58 -6.96 -1.57
N LEU A 76 -9.84 -6.41 -0.39
CA LEU A 76 -9.41 -5.06 -0.02
C LEU A 76 -8.23 -5.18 0.93
N VAL A 77 -7.11 -4.54 0.57
CA VAL A 77 -5.94 -4.44 1.45
C VAL A 77 -5.82 -2.99 1.89
N GLN A 78 -6.04 -2.75 3.17
CA GLN A 78 -5.96 -1.45 3.80
C GLN A 78 -4.78 -1.39 4.74
N SER A 79 -4.10 -0.26 4.77
CA SER A 79 -2.91 -0.07 5.60
C SER A 79 -3.10 1.13 6.51
N ARG A 80 -3.04 0.90 7.83
CA ARG A 80 -3.08 1.97 8.82
C ARG A 80 -1.66 2.29 9.27
N LEU A 81 -1.12 3.39 8.76
CA LEU A 81 0.16 3.94 9.18
C LEU A 81 -0.03 4.69 10.50
N LEU A 82 0.76 4.32 11.52
CA LEU A 82 0.69 4.92 12.85
C LEU A 82 2.06 5.54 13.19
N PRO A 83 2.12 6.84 13.55
CA PRO A 83 3.40 7.47 13.89
C PRO A 83 4.12 6.70 15.00
N GLY A 84 5.38 6.33 14.74
CA GLY A 84 6.22 5.61 15.71
C GLY A 84 5.78 4.16 15.99
N ARG A 85 4.88 3.57 15.20
CA ARG A 85 4.44 2.18 15.30
C ARG A 85 4.49 1.48 13.95
N ASP A 86 4.62 0.16 13.95
CA ASP A 86 4.56 -0.60 12.71
C ASP A 86 3.13 -0.55 12.15
N PRO A 87 2.97 -0.44 10.82
CA PRO A 87 1.68 -0.48 10.18
C PRO A 87 0.91 -1.75 10.53
N VAL A 88 -0.39 -1.59 10.75
CA VAL A 88 -1.34 -2.70 10.77
C VAL A 88 -2.01 -2.74 9.40
N ASN A 89 -1.95 -3.89 8.73
CA ASN A 89 -2.62 -4.08 7.45
C ASN A 89 -3.86 -4.95 7.67
N THR A 90 -4.98 -4.57 7.08
CA THR A 90 -6.21 -5.36 7.12
C THR A 90 -6.49 -5.88 5.71
N VAL A 91 -6.66 -7.19 5.59
CA VAL A 91 -7.13 -7.83 4.36
C VAL A 91 -8.59 -8.24 4.56
N GLU A 92 -9.48 -7.59 3.85
CA GLU A 92 -10.91 -7.89 3.85
C GLU A 92 -11.27 -8.69 2.60
N PHE A 93 -11.82 -9.88 2.81
CA PHE A 93 -12.42 -10.71 1.79
C PHE A 93 -13.90 -10.38 1.75
N VAL A 94 -14.34 -9.86 0.61
CA VAL A 94 -15.73 -9.50 0.38
C VAL A 94 -16.37 -10.60 -0.47
N ASP A 95 -17.69 -10.72 -0.31
CA ASP A 95 -18.53 -11.65 -1.03
C ASP A 95 -18.26 -11.68 -2.56
N ILE A 96 -18.43 -12.86 -3.13
CA ILE A 96 -18.30 -13.10 -4.57
C ILE A 96 -19.40 -12.34 -5.32
N GLN A 97 -19.04 -11.82 -6.49
CA GLN A 97 -19.98 -11.23 -7.43
C GLN A 97 -20.01 -12.06 -8.72
N PRO A 98 -21.21 -12.33 -9.30
CA PRO A 98 -22.53 -11.94 -8.80
C PRO A 98 -22.95 -12.76 -7.57
N GLY A 99 -23.60 -12.12 -6.58
CA GLY A 99 -24.02 -12.79 -5.34
C GLY A 99 -25.18 -13.78 -5.50
N THR A 100 -25.75 -13.87 -6.71
CA THR A 100 -26.81 -14.81 -7.09
C THR A 100 -26.26 -16.10 -7.72
N ALA A 101 -24.94 -16.22 -7.87
CA ALA A 101 -24.32 -17.43 -8.40
C ALA A 101 -24.68 -18.64 -7.53
N THR A 102 -24.91 -19.80 -8.17
CA THR A 102 -25.19 -21.07 -7.48
C THR A 102 -23.91 -21.84 -7.16
N ARG A 103 -22.89 -21.67 -7.99
CA ARG A 103 -21.58 -22.30 -7.84
C ARG A 103 -20.51 -21.40 -8.46
N CYS A 104 -19.31 -21.39 -7.89
CA CYS A 104 -18.15 -20.79 -8.56
C CYS A 104 -16.98 -21.77 -8.57
N MET A 105 -16.16 -21.67 -9.60
CA MET A 105 -15.01 -22.51 -9.87
C MET A 105 -13.80 -21.65 -10.21
N ASP A 106 -12.61 -22.18 -9.94
CA ASP A 106 -11.35 -21.58 -10.39
C ASP A 106 -11.01 -21.97 -11.84
N ALA A 107 -9.83 -21.56 -12.30
CA ALA A 107 -9.36 -21.85 -13.65
C ALA A 107 -9.14 -23.34 -13.96
N THR A 108 -9.08 -24.20 -12.93
CA THR A 108 -8.95 -25.66 -13.07
C THR A 108 -10.32 -26.37 -13.11
N GLY A 109 -11.41 -25.64 -12.82
CA GLY A 109 -12.76 -26.19 -12.70
C GLY A 109 -13.07 -26.74 -11.30
N GLU A 110 -12.17 -26.55 -10.34
CA GLU A 110 -12.42 -26.93 -8.96
C GLU A 110 -13.40 -25.96 -8.30
N SER A 111 -14.32 -26.49 -7.49
CA SER A 111 -15.31 -25.67 -6.78
C SER A 111 -14.62 -24.83 -5.71
N VAL A 112 -14.86 -23.52 -5.72
CA VAL A 112 -14.30 -22.61 -4.71
C VAL A 112 -15.37 -22.14 -3.74
N PRO A 113 -15.07 -22.05 -2.43
CA PRO A 113 -15.99 -21.48 -1.46
C PRO A 113 -16.07 -19.96 -1.61
N ASN A 114 -17.19 -19.36 -1.24
CA ASN A 114 -17.24 -17.97 -0.84
C ASN A 114 -16.39 -17.75 0.43
N ILE A 115 -15.55 -16.71 0.41
CA ILE A 115 -14.62 -16.39 1.49
C ILE A 115 -14.98 -14.99 1.98
N VAL A 116 -15.45 -14.90 3.21
CA VAL A 116 -15.87 -13.63 3.81
C VAL A 116 -15.19 -13.44 5.16
N GLY A 117 -14.65 -12.26 5.39
CA GLY A 117 -14.06 -11.91 6.68
C GLY A 117 -12.87 -10.97 6.57
N LYS A 118 -12.17 -10.80 7.68
CA LYS A 118 -11.03 -9.87 7.80
C LYS A 118 -9.85 -10.57 8.48
N LEU A 119 -8.67 -10.31 7.95
CA LEU A 119 -7.40 -10.65 8.57
C LEU A 119 -6.65 -9.38 8.95
N GLU A 120 -6.18 -9.29 10.19
CA GLU A 120 -5.20 -8.29 10.60
C GLU A 120 -3.79 -8.87 10.48
N LEU A 121 -2.93 -8.10 9.84
CA LEU A 121 -1.59 -8.50 9.46
C LEU A 121 -0.57 -7.53 10.03
N ARG A 122 0.54 -8.09 10.50
CA ARG A 122 1.74 -7.35 10.89
C ARG A 122 2.95 -7.97 10.20
N ARG A 123 3.86 -7.12 9.74
CA ARG A 123 5.13 -7.59 9.20
C ARG A 123 6.15 -7.69 10.33
N PRO A 124 6.77 -8.85 10.57
CA PRO A 124 7.89 -8.94 11.50
C PRO A 124 9.10 -8.22 10.91
N GLY A 125 9.86 -7.50 11.75
CA GLY A 125 11.11 -6.87 11.32
C GLY A 125 11.45 -5.59 12.07
N HIS A 126 12.72 -5.22 12.04
CA HIS A 126 13.26 -4.03 12.71
C HIS A 126 13.19 -2.80 11.82
N ARG A 127 13.03 -1.64 12.45
CA ARG A 127 12.92 -0.33 11.78
C ARG A 127 14.30 0.22 11.48
N HIS A 128 14.81 -0.07 10.29
CA HIS A 128 16.01 0.56 9.73
C HIS A 128 15.59 1.55 8.62
N PRO A 129 15.13 2.77 8.96
CA PRO A 129 14.69 3.76 7.98
C PRO A 129 15.80 4.13 6.99
N GLU A 130 17.06 4.06 7.40
CA GLU A 130 18.24 4.40 6.60
C GLU A 130 18.45 3.47 5.39
N THR A 131 18.06 2.19 5.49
CA THR A 131 18.17 1.22 4.38
C THR A 131 16.82 0.84 3.77
N ALA A 132 15.71 1.32 4.32
CA ALA A 132 14.35 0.90 3.98
C ALA A 132 14.07 0.85 2.47
N ARG A 133 14.39 1.92 1.73
CA ARG A 133 14.16 1.98 0.27
C ARG A 133 14.99 0.97 -0.52
N ARG A 134 16.24 0.76 -0.12
CA ARG A 134 17.14 -0.21 -0.75
C ARG A 134 16.65 -1.62 -0.49
N ASP A 135 16.29 -1.90 0.75
CA ASP A 135 15.83 -3.23 1.17
C ASP A 135 14.48 -3.58 0.55
N PHE A 136 13.58 -2.61 0.44
CA PHE A 136 12.30 -2.75 -0.28
C PHE A 136 12.51 -3.13 -1.75
N LYS A 137 13.35 -2.39 -2.48
CA LYS A 137 13.67 -2.69 -3.89
C LYS A 137 14.34 -4.04 -4.05
N ARG A 138 15.25 -4.39 -3.13
CA ARG A 138 15.94 -5.68 -3.12
C ARG A 138 14.94 -6.82 -2.90
N ALA A 139 14.05 -6.71 -1.93
CA ALA A 139 13.02 -7.71 -1.65
C ALA A 139 12.09 -7.92 -2.87
N LEU A 140 11.61 -6.85 -3.51
CA LEU A 140 10.82 -6.97 -4.75
C LEU A 140 11.60 -7.59 -5.91
N LYS A 141 12.93 -7.47 -5.94
CA LYS A 141 13.78 -8.07 -6.97
C LYS A 141 14.12 -9.53 -6.67
N GLN A 142 14.30 -9.90 -5.40
CA GLN A 142 14.76 -11.23 -4.98
C GLN A 142 13.57 -12.11 -4.57
N ASP A 143 12.83 -11.67 -3.56
CA ASP A 143 11.73 -12.41 -2.93
C ASP A 143 10.38 -12.18 -3.65
N ARG A 144 10.33 -11.15 -4.50
CA ARG A 144 9.17 -10.78 -5.35
C ARG A 144 7.92 -10.40 -4.59
N GLY A 145 8.01 -10.23 -3.28
CA GLY A 145 6.86 -10.02 -2.45
C GLY A 145 7.24 -9.83 -1.00
N PHE A 146 6.23 -9.87 -0.15
CA PHE A 146 6.39 -9.72 1.28
C PHE A 146 5.44 -10.67 2.01
N THR A 147 5.99 -11.28 3.06
CA THR A 147 5.25 -12.10 4.00
C THR A 147 4.90 -11.30 5.25
N TYR A 148 3.68 -11.53 5.72
CA TYR A 148 3.09 -10.96 6.92
C TYR A 148 2.71 -12.10 7.87
N GLN A 149 2.76 -11.80 9.16
CA GLN A 149 2.16 -12.64 10.19
C GLN A 149 0.70 -12.21 10.40
N ILE A 150 -0.19 -13.19 10.47
CA ILE A 150 -1.61 -12.95 10.75
C ILE A 150 -1.76 -12.82 12.27
N SER A 151 -1.98 -11.60 12.75
CA SER A 151 -2.15 -11.34 14.18
C SER A 151 -3.55 -11.71 14.67
N GLU A 152 -4.58 -11.47 13.85
CA GLU A 152 -5.97 -11.76 14.16
C GLU A 152 -6.76 -12.05 12.87
N GLY A 153 -7.85 -12.79 12.97
CA GLY A 153 -8.80 -12.95 11.87
C GLY A 153 -9.36 -14.35 11.73
N VAL A 154 -10.68 -14.44 11.61
CA VAL A 154 -11.44 -15.66 11.29
C VAL A 154 -12.12 -15.43 9.95
N LEU A 155 -11.99 -16.40 9.04
CA LEU A 155 -12.65 -16.37 7.74
C LEU A 155 -13.80 -17.37 7.71
N SER A 156 -14.92 -16.92 7.17
CA SER A 156 -16.07 -17.75 6.85
C SER A 156 -15.89 -18.32 5.45
N LEU A 157 -15.71 -19.64 5.37
CA LEU A 157 -15.65 -20.41 4.12
C LEU A 157 -16.99 -21.10 3.92
N GLN A 158 -17.69 -20.71 2.85
CA GLN A 158 -19.05 -21.15 2.60
C GLN A 158 -19.16 -21.67 1.16
N GLU A 159 -19.91 -22.74 0.93
CA GLU A 159 -20.28 -23.07 -0.44
C GLU A 159 -21.12 -21.94 -1.06
N VAL A 160 -20.90 -21.65 -2.34
CA VAL A 160 -21.67 -20.64 -3.06
C VAL A 160 -23.16 -21.03 -3.05
N ALA A 161 -24.06 -20.06 -2.86
CA ALA A 161 -25.51 -20.23 -2.66
C ALA A 161 -25.99 -21.04 -1.44
N SER A 162 -25.10 -21.56 -0.60
CA SER A 162 -25.53 -22.14 0.68
C SER A 162 -26.02 -21.06 1.66
N PRO A 163 -26.88 -21.40 2.65
CA PRO A 163 -27.22 -20.48 3.73
C PRO A 163 -26.02 -20.26 4.67
N SER A 164 -25.88 -19.05 5.23
CA SER A 164 -24.74 -18.65 6.08
C SER A 164 -24.52 -19.57 7.30
N SER A 165 -25.59 -20.22 7.79
CA SER A 165 -25.54 -21.18 8.89
C SER A 165 -24.69 -22.42 8.61
N LYS A 166 -24.34 -22.71 7.35
CA LYS A 166 -23.45 -23.81 6.96
C LYS A 166 -22.00 -23.38 6.74
N ALA A 167 -21.65 -22.14 7.03
CA ALA A 167 -20.28 -21.66 6.85
C ALA A 167 -19.31 -22.35 7.81
N ARG A 168 -18.18 -22.81 7.27
CA ARG A 168 -17.04 -23.27 8.04
C ARG A 168 -16.21 -22.06 8.45
N LEU A 169 -16.13 -21.81 9.76
CA LEU A 169 -15.25 -20.78 10.31
C LEU A 169 -13.84 -21.33 10.45
N VAL A 170 -12.85 -20.62 9.90
CA VAL A 170 -11.43 -20.99 9.96
C VAL A 170 -10.65 -19.87 10.61
N ASP A 171 -9.92 -20.19 11.67
CA ASP A 171 -9.03 -19.24 12.35
C ASP A 171 -7.67 -19.23 11.67
N PHE A 172 -7.25 -18.04 11.20
CA PHE A 172 -5.96 -17.84 10.55
C PHE A 172 -4.91 -17.24 11.51
N ARG A 173 -5.26 -17.00 12.77
CA ARG A 173 -4.35 -16.44 13.78
C ARG A 173 -3.08 -17.26 13.93
N GLY A 174 -1.95 -16.55 14.00
CA GLY A 174 -0.63 -17.16 14.08
C GLY A 174 -0.15 -17.76 12.74
N GLY A 175 -0.99 -17.75 11.71
CA GLY A 175 -0.63 -18.11 10.35
C GLY A 175 0.16 -17.01 9.63
N SER A 176 0.32 -17.17 8.32
CA SER A 176 1.04 -16.24 7.47
C SER A 176 0.25 -15.85 6.23
N LEU A 177 0.48 -14.64 5.75
CA LEU A 177 -0.04 -14.17 4.47
C LEU A 177 1.12 -13.65 3.63
N THR A 178 1.24 -14.11 2.40
CA THR A 178 2.24 -13.62 1.44
C THR A 178 1.52 -12.92 0.29
N LEU A 179 2.00 -11.71 -0.03
CA LEU A 179 1.66 -11.00 -1.26
C LEU A 179 2.90 -10.96 -2.15
N SER A 180 2.86 -11.59 -3.31
CA SER A 180 3.98 -11.61 -4.26
C SER A 180 3.56 -11.19 -5.66
N LEU A 181 4.50 -10.73 -6.47
CA LEU A 181 4.30 -10.48 -7.89
C LEU A 181 4.10 -11.81 -8.62
N ILE A 182 3.16 -11.82 -9.56
CA ILE A 182 2.95 -12.97 -10.44
C ILE A 182 4.00 -13.00 -11.55
N PHE A 183 4.65 -14.14 -11.73
CA PHE A 183 5.63 -14.34 -12.80
C PHE A 183 4.94 -14.64 -14.14
N PRO A 184 5.44 -14.11 -15.26
CA PRO A 184 5.02 -14.54 -16.58
C PRO A 184 5.11 -16.06 -16.75
N ALA A 185 4.24 -16.63 -17.59
CA ALA A 185 4.18 -18.06 -17.90
C ALA A 185 3.85 -19.01 -16.73
N THR A 186 3.43 -18.49 -15.57
CA THR A 186 2.86 -19.30 -14.48
C THR A 186 1.35 -19.46 -14.64
N ASP A 187 0.75 -20.45 -13.96
CA ASP A 187 -0.70 -20.69 -14.02
C ASP A 187 -1.51 -19.46 -13.55
N PRO A 188 -1.15 -18.80 -12.41
CA PRO A 188 -1.74 -17.51 -12.03
C PRO A 188 -1.63 -16.42 -13.10
N ALA A 189 -0.54 -16.41 -13.88
CA ALA A 189 -0.37 -15.41 -14.94
C ALA A 189 -1.26 -15.68 -16.14
N ARG A 190 -1.47 -16.96 -16.48
CA ARG A 190 -2.39 -17.36 -17.55
C ARG A 190 -3.83 -17.04 -17.17
N GLU A 191 -4.21 -17.33 -15.92
CA GLU A 191 -5.53 -16.99 -15.39
C GLU A 191 -5.80 -15.48 -15.44
N LEU A 192 -4.79 -14.66 -15.15
CA LEU A 192 -4.92 -13.21 -15.20
C LEU A 192 -4.60 -12.59 -16.58
N ALA A 193 -4.35 -13.37 -17.63
CA ALA A 193 -3.85 -12.86 -18.91
C ALA A 193 -4.79 -11.84 -19.55
N ASP A 194 -6.11 -12.13 -19.50
CA ASP A 194 -7.16 -11.29 -20.09
C ASP A 194 -7.45 -10.00 -19.32
N PHE A 195 -6.86 -9.82 -18.13
CA PHE A 195 -7.12 -8.67 -17.28
C PHE A 195 -6.04 -7.61 -17.46
N SER A 196 -6.44 -6.45 -17.99
CA SER A 196 -5.59 -5.27 -18.09
C SER A 196 -5.32 -4.69 -16.71
N SER A 197 -4.12 -4.93 -16.19
CA SER A 197 -3.61 -4.36 -14.94
C SER A 197 -2.09 -4.44 -14.97
N ASP A 198 -1.40 -3.34 -14.65
CA ASP A 198 0.07 -3.38 -14.50
C ASP A 198 0.48 -4.02 -13.17
N ARG A 199 -0.46 -4.16 -12.24
CA ARG A 199 -0.23 -4.75 -10.92
C ARG A 199 -1.03 -6.04 -10.77
N LYS A 200 -0.32 -7.16 -10.91
CA LYS A 200 -0.84 -8.52 -10.69
C LYS A 200 -0.09 -9.16 -9.54
N LEU A 201 -0.82 -9.66 -8.55
CA LEU A 201 -0.30 -10.20 -7.30
C LEU A 201 -0.83 -11.60 -7.06
N LEU A 202 -0.05 -12.45 -6.39
CA LEU A 202 -0.51 -13.70 -5.81
C LEU A 202 -0.66 -13.49 -4.31
N LEU A 203 -1.86 -13.68 -3.80
CA LEU A 203 -2.13 -13.76 -2.37
C LEU A 203 -2.11 -15.22 -1.96
N THR A 204 -1.30 -15.55 -0.96
CA THR A 204 -1.33 -16.87 -0.30
C THR A 204 -1.50 -16.65 1.19
N ALA A 205 -2.62 -17.09 1.76
CA ALA A 205 -2.85 -17.13 3.19
C ALA A 205 -2.80 -18.57 3.67
N GLU A 206 -2.11 -18.82 4.77
CA GLU A 206 -1.96 -20.14 5.38
C GLU A 206 -2.22 -20.02 6.87
N SER A 207 -3.16 -20.81 7.38
CA SER A 207 -3.46 -20.90 8.81
C SER A 207 -2.43 -21.77 9.52
N SER A 208 -2.37 -21.65 10.84
CA SER A 208 -1.56 -22.56 11.69
C SER A 208 -2.06 -24.01 11.66
N GLN A 209 -3.27 -24.25 11.16
CA GLN A 209 -3.90 -25.58 11.06
C GLN A 209 -3.75 -26.20 9.66
N GLY A 210 -3.09 -25.52 8.72
CA GLY A 210 -2.85 -26.00 7.35
C GLY A 210 -3.90 -25.62 6.32
N ASP A 211 -5.00 -24.95 6.71
CA ASP A 211 -5.92 -24.35 5.75
C ASP A 211 -5.20 -23.28 4.91
N ARG A 212 -5.35 -23.35 3.58
CA ARG A 212 -4.65 -22.48 2.64
C ARG A 212 -5.62 -21.83 1.65
N ILE A 213 -5.43 -20.55 1.39
CA ILE A 213 -6.14 -19.76 0.40
C ILE A 213 -5.12 -19.19 -0.58
N ILE A 214 -5.28 -19.47 -1.87
CA ILE A 214 -4.42 -18.96 -2.93
C ILE A 214 -5.29 -18.19 -3.91
N LEU A 215 -4.99 -16.90 -4.13
CA LEU A 215 -5.77 -16.05 -5.02
C LEU A 215 -4.84 -15.27 -5.95
N PRO A 216 -4.95 -15.49 -7.28
CA PRO A 216 -4.41 -14.54 -8.24
C PRO A 216 -5.25 -13.27 -8.21
N LEU A 217 -4.59 -12.13 -8.05
CA LEU A 217 -5.18 -10.82 -7.86
C LEU A 217 -4.74 -9.86 -8.96
N PHE A 218 -5.67 -9.06 -9.47
CA PHE A 218 -5.37 -7.89 -10.30
C PHE A 218 -5.97 -6.62 -9.70
N ASP A 219 -5.35 -5.47 -9.97
CA ASP A 219 -5.84 -4.16 -9.57
C ASP A 219 -6.58 -3.47 -10.74
N PRO A 220 -7.92 -3.42 -10.74
CA PRO A 220 -8.68 -2.82 -11.82
C PRO A 220 -8.48 -1.30 -11.93
N ALA A 221 -7.95 -0.63 -10.91
CA ALA A 221 -7.68 0.80 -10.94
C ALA A 221 -6.30 1.15 -11.53
N PHE A 222 -5.43 0.15 -11.68
CA PHE A 222 -4.04 0.34 -12.12
C PHE A 222 -3.86 -0.10 -13.57
N VAL A 223 -4.43 0.69 -14.49
CA VAL A 223 -4.26 0.55 -15.93
C VAL A 223 -3.32 1.66 -16.41
N SER A 224 -2.15 1.30 -16.95
CA SER A 224 -1.26 2.26 -17.59
C SER A 224 -2.02 3.00 -18.70
N ARG A 225 -2.04 4.33 -18.60
CA ARG A 225 -2.48 5.20 -19.70
C ARG A 225 -1.33 5.42 -20.66
#